data_AF-A0A3D4BA04-F1
#
_entry.id   AF-A0A3D4BA04-F1
#
_cell.length_a   1.000
_cell.length_b   1.000
_cell.length_c   1.000
_cell.angle_alpha   90.00
_cell.angle_beta   90.00
_cell.angle_gamma   90.00
#
_symmetry.space_group_name_H-M   'P 1'
#
loop_
_entity.id
_entity.type
_entity.pdbx_description
1 polymer ?
#
loop_
_entity_poly.entity_id
_entity_poly.type
_entity_poly.pdbx_seq_one_letter_code
_entity_poly.pdbx_strand_id
1 'polypeptide(L)'
;MIVYFGLLMIWHTRVQWKYMAPITPILILYAYTGIVSLLDRLSERSSIKKTIIFTCLGLLCISEGFRAADAVRGGQIMQGRYDPYASAYAWLKQESSEDSLLMGFDHLGLYLYTGRKSLAPAMTRDPQDSLEYIDRTGADYFIVQPRKTRNEGVSFDLKFQDPVLEKYPERFSLAFKDTVNKIKVYRVNRPRLNKN
;
A
#
# COMPACT_ATOMS: atom_id res chain seq x y z
N MET A 1 30.17 13.92 11.53
CA MET A 1 29.59 14.51 10.29
C MET A 1 29.51 13.48 9.16
N ILE A 2 30.62 12.98 8.62
CA ILE A 2 30.62 11.90 7.58
C ILE A 2 29.91 10.63 8.06
N VAL A 3 30.04 10.29 9.35
CA VAL A 3 29.38 9.13 9.97
C VAL A 3 27.85 9.26 9.95
N TYR A 4 27.30 10.47 10.11
CA TYR A 4 25.85 10.68 10.13
C TYR A 4 25.27 10.59 8.71
N PHE A 5 25.99 11.11 7.71
CA PHE A 5 25.67 10.94 6.30
C PHE A 5 25.78 9.47 5.86
N GLY A 6 26.82 8.75 6.30
CA GLY A 6 26.97 7.31 6.08
C GLY A 6 25.85 6.49 6.72
N LEU A 7 25.44 6.84 7.94
CA LEU A 7 24.28 6.21 8.60
C LEU A 7 23.00 6.45 7.81
N LEU A 8 22.75 7.68 7.33
CA LEU A 8 21.57 8.01 6.51
C LEU A 8 21.54 7.25 5.17
N MET A 9 22.70 7.06 4.54
CA MET A 9 22.82 6.29 3.30
C MET A 9 22.52 4.79 3.50
N ILE A 10 22.91 4.22 4.64
CA ILE A 10 22.57 2.83 5.02
C ILE A 10 21.08 2.75 5.42
N TRP A 11 20.56 3.76 6.10
CA TRP A 11 19.19 3.85 6.65
C TRP A 11 18.10 3.82 5.56
N HIS A 12 18.36 4.44 4.40
CA HIS A 12 17.42 4.49 3.26
C HIS A 12 17.02 3.10 2.73
N THR A 13 17.83 2.06 2.96
CA THR A 13 17.55 0.72 2.41
C THR A 13 16.48 -0.06 3.18
N ARG A 14 16.16 0.32 4.44
CA ARG A 14 15.22 -0.43 5.30
C ARG A 14 14.05 0.38 5.87
N VAL A 15 14.14 1.71 5.90
CA VAL A 15 13.16 2.55 6.58
C VAL A 15 12.15 3.15 5.59
N GLN A 16 10.86 3.02 5.91
CA GLN A 16 9.77 3.53 5.07
C GLN A 16 9.87 5.06 4.91
N TRP A 17 9.65 5.56 3.69
CA TRP A 17 9.74 6.99 3.32
C TRP A 17 9.01 7.95 4.28
N LYS A 18 7.94 7.46 4.93
CA LYS A 18 7.15 8.20 5.93
C LYS A 18 7.96 8.70 7.13
N TYR A 19 9.08 8.04 7.45
CA TYR A 19 9.98 8.46 8.54
C TYR A 19 11.05 9.44 8.08
N MET A 20 11.28 9.59 6.77
CA MET A 20 12.18 10.61 6.24
C MET A 20 11.50 11.97 6.16
N ALA A 21 10.19 12.02 5.88
CA ALA A 21 9.46 13.28 5.73
C ALA A 21 9.66 14.29 6.88
N PRO A 22 9.64 13.90 8.17
CA PRO A 22 9.86 14.84 9.28
C PRO A 22 11.29 15.37 9.37
N ILE A 23 12.29 14.60 8.93
CA ILE A 23 13.72 15.00 9.01
C ILE A 23 14.21 15.68 7.72
N THR A 24 13.45 15.60 6.62
CA THR A 24 13.79 16.23 5.34
C THR A 24 14.17 17.71 5.46
N PRO A 25 13.45 18.58 6.21
CA PRO A 25 13.84 19.99 6.34
C PRO A 25 15.23 20.17 6.95
N ILE A 26 15.58 19.34 7.94
CA ILE A 26 16.89 19.35 8.61
C ILE A 26 17.98 18.89 7.63
N LEU A 27 17.70 17.86 6.84
CA LEU A 27 18.62 17.37 5.81
C LEU A 27 18.88 18.41 4.73
N ILE A 28 17.85 19.16 4.31
CA ILE A 28 17.98 20.26 3.34
C ILE A 28 18.86 21.38 3.92
N LEU A 29 18.63 21.77 5.18
CA LEU A 29 19.45 22.78 5.85
C LEU A 29 20.92 22.35 5.96
N TYR A 30 21.18 21.10 6.32
CA TYR A 30 22.55 20.58 6.38
C TYR A 30 23.20 20.46 5.00
N ALA A 31 22.44 20.09 3.97
CA ALA A 31 22.94 20.09 2.61
C ALA A 31 23.32 21.51 2.16
N TYR A 32 22.47 22.50 2.43
CA TYR A 32 22.72 23.89 2.09
C TYR A 32 23.97 24.43 2.79
N THR A 33 24.04 24.32 4.12
CA THR A 33 25.20 24.79 4.91
C THR A 33 26.50 24.08 4.52
N GLY A 34 26.43 22.78 4.21
CA GLY A 34 27.54 22.00 3.69
C GLY A 34 28.02 22.48 2.32
N ILE A 35 27.10 22.79 1.40
CA ILE A 35 27.43 23.34 0.08
C ILE A 35 28.08 24.72 0.22
N VAL A 36 27.53 25.64 1.02
CA VAL A 36 28.12 26.96 1.25
C VAL A 36 29.55 26.84 1.80
N SER A 37 29.73 26.03 2.85
CA SER A 37 31.06 25.79 3.44
C SER A 37 32.05 25.16 2.46
N LEU A 38 31.57 24.31 1.55
CA LEU A 38 32.38 23.71 0.50
C LEU A 38 32.80 24.75 -0.54
N LEU A 39 31.88 25.63 -0.96
CA LEU A 39 32.16 26.70 -1.92
C LEU A 39 33.21 27.69 -1.38
N ASP A 40 33.10 28.08 -0.10
CA ASP A 40 34.06 28.97 0.54
C ASP A 40 35.48 28.36 0.55
N ARG A 41 35.59 27.08 0.92
CA ARG A 41 36.87 26.35 0.91
C ARG A 41 37.41 26.09 -0.50
N LEU A 42 36.54 26.05 -1.50
CA LEU A 42 36.93 25.91 -2.90
C LEU A 42 37.39 27.24 -3.49
N SER A 43 37.02 28.39 -2.92
CA SER A 43 37.48 29.71 -3.38
C SER A 43 39.01 29.80 -3.43
N GLU A 44 39.69 29.20 -2.45
CA GLU A 44 41.16 29.23 -2.27
C GLU A 44 41.93 28.18 -3.11
N ARG A 45 41.25 27.29 -3.84
CA ARG A 45 41.91 26.20 -4.59
C ARG A 45 42.17 26.56 -6.06
N SER A 46 43.10 25.85 -6.70
CA SER A 46 43.35 26.01 -8.14
C SER A 46 42.12 25.63 -8.98
N SER A 47 41.93 26.32 -10.11
CA SER A 47 40.77 26.17 -11.00
C SER A 47 40.52 24.72 -11.43
N ILE A 48 41.58 23.92 -11.65
CA ILE A 48 41.48 22.50 -12.03
C ILE A 48 40.75 21.68 -10.95
N LYS A 49 41.08 21.90 -9.66
CA LYS A 49 40.44 21.17 -8.55
C LYS A 49 38.97 21.56 -8.40
N LYS A 50 38.62 22.82 -8.68
CA LYS A 50 37.22 23.28 -8.67
C LYS A 50 36.42 22.58 -9.76
N THR A 51 36.95 22.56 -10.99
CA THR A 51 36.30 21.91 -12.14
C THR A 51 36.01 20.43 -11.87
N ILE A 52 36.98 19.68 -11.34
CA ILE A 52 36.78 18.26 -11.02
C ILE A 52 35.64 18.07 -10.02
N ILE A 53 35.61 18.87 -8.95
CA ILE A 53 34.60 18.74 -7.89
C ILE A 53 33.20 19.09 -8.40
N PHE A 54 33.06 20.19 -9.16
CA PHE A 54 31.78 20.56 -9.75
C PHE A 54 31.29 19.54 -10.78
N THR A 55 32.18 18.96 -11.58
CA THR A 55 31.82 17.89 -12.52
C THR A 55 31.32 16.65 -11.77
N CYS A 56 32.02 16.22 -10.71
CA CYS A 56 31.56 15.09 -9.89
C CYS A 56 30.21 15.35 -9.22
N LEU A 57 30.00 16.53 -8.64
CA LEU A 57 28.71 16.92 -8.06
C LEU A 57 27.60 16.98 -9.12
N GLY A 58 27.89 17.55 -10.29
CA GLY A 58 26.96 17.61 -11.42
C GLY A 58 26.54 16.21 -11.87
N LEU A 59 27.49 15.29 -12.03
CA LEU A 59 27.21 13.90 -12.39
C LEU A 59 26.36 13.19 -11.33
N LEU A 60 26.62 13.42 -10.04
CA LEU A 60 25.80 12.87 -8.96
C LEU A 60 24.36 13.42 -8.99
N CYS A 61 24.19 14.74 -9.16
CA CYS A 61 22.87 15.36 -9.28
C CYS A 61 22.10 14.85 -10.50
N ILE A 62 22.77 14.67 -11.64
CA ILE A 62 22.15 14.13 -12.85
C ILE A 62 21.70 12.68 -12.62
N SER A 63 22.56 11.84 -12.04
CA SER A 63 22.25 10.45 -11.70
C SER A 63 21.03 10.34 -10.78
N GLU A 64 21.00 11.10 -9.69
CA GLU A 64 19.87 11.11 -8.76
C GLU A 64 18.62 11.78 -9.36
N GLY A 65 18.79 12.76 -10.24
CA GLY A 65 17.71 13.38 -11.01
C GLY A 65 17.00 12.38 -11.93
N PHE A 66 17.75 11.51 -12.63
CA PHE A 66 17.15 10.43 -13.41
C PHE A 66 16.41 9.42 -12.52
N ARG A 67 16.98 9.04 -11.36
CA ARG A 67 16.32 8.14 -10.41
C ARG A 67 15.04 8.75 -9.83
N ALA A 68 15.04 10.04 -9.52
CA ALA A 68 13.86 10.76 -9.07
C ALA A 68 12.80 10.84 -10.18
N ALA A 69 13.21 11.13 -11.42
CA ALA A 69 12.32 11.15 -12.57
C ALA A 69 11.71 9.76 -12.84
N ASP A 70 12.50 8.70 -12.76
CA ASP A 70 12.03 7.31 -12.89
C ASP A 70 11.12 6.91 -11.71
N ALA A 71 11.40 7.38 -10.50
CA ALA A 71 10.52 7.16 -9.35
C ALA A 71 9.19 7.90 -9.51
N VAL A 72 9.19 9.12 -10.06
CA VAL A 72 7.96 9.89 -10.35
C VAL A 72 7.19 9.27 -11.52
N ARG A 73 7.88 8.84 -12.59
CA ARG A 73 7.29 8.18 -13.76
C ARG A 73 6.79 6.76 -13.43
N GLY A 74 7.52 6.04 -12.59
CA GLY A 74 7.21 4.66 -12.18
C GLY A 74 6.33 4.56 -10.94
N GLY A 75 6.18 5.64 -10.16
CA GLY A 75 5.66 5.61 -8.79
C GLY A 75 4.63 6.69 -8.46
N GLN A 76 3.36 6.27 -8.49
CA GLN A 76 2.36 6.48 -7.44
C GLN A 76 1.88 7.89 -7.06
N ILE A 77 2.47 8.99 -7.52
CA ILE A 77 2.08 10.31 -7.00
C ILE A 77 1.02 11.03 -7.84
N MET A 78 0.92 10.82 -9.16
CA MET A 78 -0.03 11.62 -9.97
C MET A 78 -0.62 10.99 -11.24
N GLN A 79 -0.44 9.69 -11.47
CA GLN A 79 -1.22 9.03 -12.53
C GLN A 79 -2.40 8.36 -11.87
N GLY A 80 -3.63 8.71 -12.32
CA GLY A 80 -4.87 8.00 -12.02
C GLY A 80 -4.73 6.55 -12.46
N ARG A 81 -3.97 5.78 -11.68
CA ARG A 81 -3.72 4.37 -11.92
C ARG A 81 -5.07 3.72 -11.87
N TYR A 82 -5.32 2.92 -12.90
CA TYR A 82 -6.36 1.92 -12.92
C TYR A 82 -6.41 1.25 -11.54
N ASP A 83 -7.46 1.57 -10.79
CA ASP A 83 -7.72 0.93 -9.52
C ASP A 83 -8.30 -0.45 -9.87
N PRO A 84 -7.58 -1.55 -9.59
CA PRO A 84 -8.07 -2.89 -9.92
C PRO A 84 -9.38 -3.22 -9.21
N TYR A 85 -9.75 -2.47 -8.17
CA TYR A 85 -10.98 -2.64 -7.42
C TYR A 85 -12.14 -1.79 -7.95
N ALA A 86 -11.91 -0.89 -8.91
CA ALA A 86 -12.92 0.05 -9.40
C ALA A 86 -14.21 -0.66 -9.87
N SER A 87 -14.08 -1.78 -10.57
CA SER A 87 -15.21 -2.60 -11.03
C SER A 87 -16.02 -3.17 -9.86
N ALA A 88 -15.34 -3.73 -8.86
CA ALA A 88 -15.96 -4.30 -7.67
C ALA A 88 -16.63 -3.20 -6.81
N TYR A 89 -15.99 -2.04 -6.65
CA TYR A 89 -16.58 -0.91 -5.94
C TYR A 89 -17.82 -0.37 -6.63
N ALA A 90 -17.78 -0.20 -7.95
CA ALA A 90 -18.93 0.26 -8.72
C ALA A 90 -20.11 -0.71 -8.56
N TRP A 91 -19.85 -2.01 -8.69
CA TRP A 91 -20.87 -3.04 -8.52
C TRP A 91 -21.44 -3.04 -7.09
N LEU A 92 -20.59 -3.02 -6.06
CA LEU A 92 -21.02 -2.95 -4.66
C LEU A 92 -21.83 -1.69 -4.39
N LYS A 93 -21.42 -0.54 -4.96
CA LYS A 93 -22.13 0.73 -4.81
C LYS A 93 -23.52 0.71 -5.43
N GLN A 94 -23.75 -0.12 -6.44
CA GLN A 94 -25.05 -0.25 -7.09
C GLN A 94 -25.94 -1.31 -6.45
N GLU A 95 -25.37 -2.45 -6.07
CA GLU A 95 -26.13 -3.66 -5.69
C GLU A 95 -26.26 -3.88 -4.17
N SER A 96 -25.42 -3.24 -3.35
CA SER A 96 -25.52 -3.36 -1.88
C SER A 96 -26.38 -2.25 -1.28
N SER A 97 -27.10 -2.57 -0.20
CA SER A 97 -27.84 -1.57 0.56
C SER A 97 -26.87 -0.59 1.24
N GLU A 98 -27.36 0.60 1.58
CA GLU A 98 -26.56 1.62 2.27
C GLU A 98 -26.07 1.15 3.65
N ASP A 99 -26.86 0.31 4.32
CA ASP A 99 -26.53 -0.28 5.62
C ASP A 99 -25.69 -1.56 5.54
N SER A 100 -25.36 -2.03 4.32
CA SER A 100 -24.60 -3.26 4.14
C SER A 100 -23.20 -3.17 4.78
N LEU A 101 -22.76 -4.26 5.41
CA LEU A 101 -21.42 -4.39 5.96
C LEU A 101 -20.53 -5.22 5.00
N LEU A 102 -19.47 -4.58 4.50
CA LEU A 102 -18.55 -5.16 3.53
C LEU A 102 -17.27 -5.67 4.21
N MET A 103 -16.94 -6.94 4.03
CA MET A 103 -15.73 -7.53 4.60
C MET A 103 -14.67 -7.77 3.51
N GLY A 104 -13.51 -7.14 3.63
CA GLY A 104 -12.42 -7.31 2.65
C GLY A 104 -11.11 -6.70 3.12
N PHE A 105 -9.99 -7.18 2.58
CA PHE A 105 -8.66 -6.66 2.96
C PHE A 105 -8.49 -5.17 2.64
N ASP A 106 -9.20 -4.67 1.64
CA ASP A 106 -9.20 -3.26 1.26
C ASP A 106 -10.42 -2.49 1.82
N HIS A 107 -10.73 -2.72 3.08
CA HIS A 107 -11.82 -2.06 3.80
C HIS A 107 -11.80 -0.54 3.68
N LEU A 108 -10.64 0.14 3.76
CA LEU A 108 -10.61 1.60 3.60
C LEU A 108 -11.07 2.05 2.20
N GLY A 109 -10.63 1.37 1.14
CA GLY A 109 -11.10 1.63 -0.22
C GLY A 109 -12.59 1.30 -0.38
N LEU A 110 -13.05 0.17 0.18
CA LEU A 110 -14.47 -0.19 0.20
C LEU A 110 -15.31 0.91 0.85
N TYR A 111 -14.94 1.40 2.03
CA TYR A 111 -15.65 2.49 2.69
C TYR A 111 -15.64 3.77 1.85
N LEU A 112 -14.48 4.17 1.34
CA LEU A 112 -14.33 5.43 0.62
C LEU A 112 -15.11 5.47 -0.69
N TYR A 113 -15.03 4.41 -1.50
CA TYR A 113 -15.59 4.39 -2.85
C TYR A 113 -17.04 3.92 -2.89
N THR A 114 -17.45 3.09 -1.93
CA THR A 114 -18.84 2.62 -1.86
C THR A 114 -19.66 3.44 -0.86
N GLY A 115 -19.09 4.00 0.20
CA GLY A 115 -19.85 4.67 1.27
C GLY A 115 -20.56 3.71 2.23
N ARG A 116 -20.26 2.40 2.15
CA ARG A 116 -20.81 1.38 3.05
C ARG A 116 -19.86 1.12 4.21
N LYS A 117 -20.38 0.67 5.34
CA LYS A 117 -19.54 0.19 6.44
C LYS A 117 -18.67 -0.97 5.94
N SER A 118 -17.42 -1.00 6.36
CA SER A 118 -16.50 -2.03 5.92
C SER A 118 -15.49 -2.39 6.98
N LEU A 119 -15.03 -3.64 6.98
CA LEU A 119 -14.03 -4.13 7.93
C LEU A 119 -13.10 -5.18 7.30
N ALA A 120 -11.94 -5.36 7.91
CA ALA A 120 -10.98 -6.37 7.48
C ALA A 120 -11.42 -7.78 7.90
N PRO A 121 -11.15 -8.81 7.09
CA PRO A 121 -11.41 -10.20 7.50
C PRO A 121 -10.56 -10.59 8.72
N ALA A 122 -10.98 -11.62 9.44
CA ALA A 122 -10.20 -12.19 10.52
C ALA A 122 -8.85 -12.70 9.99
N MET A 123 -7.76 -12.32 10.66
CA MET A 123 -6.40 -12.76 10.31
C MET A 123 -6.09 -14.13 10.93
N THR A 124 -6.99 -15.10 10.72
CA THR A 124 -6.89 -16.46 11.26
C THR A 124 -6.83 -17.47 10.12
N ARG A 125 -6.07 -18.55 10.33
CA ARG A 125 -6.03 -19.68 9.40
C ARG A 125 -7.11 -20.72 9.71
N ASP A 126 -7.74 -20.63 10.88
CA ASP A 126 -8.85 -21.51 11.22
C ASP A 126 -10.13 -21.03 10.53
N PRO A 127 -10.71 -21.82 9.62
CA PRO A 127 -11.96 -21.49 8.97
C PRO A 127 -13.11 -21.24 9.94
N GLN A 128 -13.13 -21.92 11.09
CA GLN A 128 -14.23 -21.81 12.04
C GLN A 128 -14.20 -20.46 12.77
N ASP A 129 -13.04 -20.05 13.28
CA ASP A 129 -12.84 -18.71 13.86
C ASP A 129 -13.19 -17.60 12.86
N SER A 130 -12.83 -17.80 11.58
CA SER A 130 -13.16 -16.85 10.50
C SER A 130 -14.67 -16.75 10.29
N LEU A 131 -15.37 -17.88 10.27
CA LEU A 131 -16.83 -17.92 10.15
C LEU A 131 -17.53 -17.29 11.35
N GLU A 132 -17.09 -17.60 12.57
CA GLU A 132 -17.62 -16.98 13.80
C GLU A 132 -17.42 -15.47 13.80
N TYR A 133 -16.28 -14.99 13.29
CA TYR A 133 -16.04 -13.57 13.11
C TYR A 133 -17.00 -12.94 12.09
N ILE A 134 -17.24 -13.59 10.95
CA ILE A 134 -18.20 -13.16 9.94
C ILE A 134 -19.61 -13.06 10.54
N ASP A 135 -20.02 -14.07 11.30
CA ASP A 135 -21.33 -14.14 11.93
C ASP A 135 -21.51 -13.09 13.04
N ARG A 136 -20.49 -12.91 13.89
CA ARG A 136 -20.50 -11.92 14.96
C ARG A 136 -20.52 -10.49 14.44
N THR A 137 -19.79 -10.22 13.36
CA THR A 137 -19.78 -8.88 12.75
C THR A 137 -21.03 -8.60 11.94
N GLY A 138 -21.72 -9.64 11.47
CA GLY A 138 -22.89 -9.49 10.61
C GLY A 138 -22.51 -8.94 9.23
N ALA A 139 -21.42 -9.43 8.64
CA ALA A 139 -21.02 -9.03 7.30
C ALA A 139 -22.04 -9.54 6.26
N ASP A 140 -22.42 -8.69 5.31
CA ASP A 140 -23.37 -9.02 4.23
C ASP A 140 -22.63 -9.50 2.99
N TYR A 141 -21.44 -8.94 2.74
CA TYR A 141 -20.59 -9.29 1.62
C TYR A 141 -19.18 -9.62 2.10
N PHE A 142 -18.60 -10.66 1.49
CA PHE A 142 -17.23 -11.10 1.70
C PHE A 142 -16.46 -10.98 0.39
N ILE A 143 -15.47 -10.09 0.36
CA ILE A 143 -14.69 -9.70 -0.81
C ILE A 143 -13.33 -10.40 -0.75
N VAL A 144 -13.07 -11.23 -1.74
CA VAL A 144 -11.84 -12.02 -1.86
C VAL A 144 -11.00 -11.42 -2.97
N GLN A 145 -9.75 -11.10 -2.63
CA GLN A 145 -8.83 -10.43 -3.53
C GLN A 145 -7.40 -10.96 -3.37
N PRO A 146 -6.68 -11.20 -4.47
CA PRO A 146 -5.27 -11.55 -4.40
C PRO A 146 -4.46 -10.39 -3.83
N ARG A 147 -3.97 -10.56 -2.60
CA ARG A 147 -3.09 -9.58 -1.96
C ARG A 147 -1.78 -10.23 -1.58
N LYS A 148 -0.72 -9.95 -2.34
CA LYS A 148 0.65 -10.33 -2.00
C LYS A 148 1.32 -9.20 -1.24
N THR A 149 1.90 -9.48 -0.08
CA THR A 149 2.86 -8.58 0.55
C THR A 149 4.26 -8.92 0.05
N ARG A 150 5.15 -7.92 0.03
CA ARG A 150 6.51 -8.04 -0.54
C ARG A 150 7.35 -9.18 0.07
N ASN A 151 6.99 -9.65 1.26
CA ASN A 151 7.73 -10.64 2.04
C ASN A 151 7.02 -12.00 2.16
N GLU A 152 5.82 -12.17 1.59
CA GLU A 152 5.08 -13.42 1.69
C GLU A 152 5.03 -14.17 0.35
N GLY A 153 5.43 -15.45 0.38
CA GLY A 153 5.38 -16.33 -0.79
C GLY A 153 3.96 -16.72 -1.22
N VAL A 154 2.98 -16.52 -0.34
CA VAL A 154 1.56 -16.86 -0.54
C VAL A 154 0.72 -15.59 -0.36
N SER A 155 -0.34 -15.43 -1.15
CA SER A 155 -1.25 -14.29 -1.03
C SER A 155 -2.20 -14.45 0.16
N PHE A 156 -2.70 -13.32 0.67
CA PHE A 156 -3.46 -13.28 1.92
C PHE A 156 -4.85 -13.94 1.79
N ASP A 157 -5.48 -13.83 0.63
CA ASP A 157 -6.71 -14.54 0.27
C ASP A 157 -6.53 -16.05 0.44
N LEU A 158 -5.51 -16.63 -0.20
CA LEU A 158 -5.21 -18.07 -0.09
C LEU A 158 -4.96 -18.50 1.36
N LYS A 159 -4.40 -17.61 2.18
CA LYS A 159 -3.98 -17.91 3.55
C LYS A 159 -5.10 -17.76 4.59
N PHE A 160 -6.02 -16.82 4.38
CA PHE A 160 -6.98 -16.38 5.41
C PHE A 160 -8.44 -16.36 4.95
N GLN A 161 -8.72 -16.25 3.64
CA GLN A 161 -10.09 -16.16 3.11
C GLN A 161 -10.53 -17.45 2.42
N ASP A 162 -9.68 -18.05 1.59
CA ASP A 162 -10.02 -19.29 0.87
C ASP A 162 -10.34 -20.46 1.81
N PRO A 163 -9.65 -20.66 2.95
CA PRO A 163 -9.97 -21.76 3.85
C PRO A 163 -11.41 -21.76 4.38
N VAL A 164 -12.01 -20.58 4.63
CA VAL A 164 -13.41 -20.49 5.09
C VAL A 164 -14.40 -20.72 3.95
N LEU A 165 -14.06 -20.30 2.73
CA LEU A 165 -14.88 -20.53 1.53
C LEU A 165 -14.91 -22.01 1.14
N GLU A 166 -13.77 -22.70 1.29
CA GLU A 166 -13.64 -24.12 0.97
C GLU A 166 -14.35 -25.01 2.00
N LYS A 167 -14.24 -24.68 3.29
CA LYS A 167 -14.85 -25.49 4.36
C LYS A 167 -16.36 -25.28 4.48
N TYR A 168 -16.87 -24.08 4.20
CA TYR A 168 -18.28 -23.72 4.38
C TYR A 168 -18.88 -23.07 3.12
N PRO A 169 -18.84 -23.72 1.94
CA PRO A 169 -19.26 -23.13 0.67
C PRO A 169 -20.73 -22.70 0.65
N GLU A 170 -21.60 -23.37 1.41
CA GLU A 170 -23.03 -23.06 1.54
C GLU A 170 -23.28 -21.68 2.17
N ARG A 171 -22.32 -21.18 2.94
CA ARG A 171 -22.38 -19.87 3.60
C ARG A 171 -22.12 -18.71 2.63
N PHE A 172 -21.68 -18.99 1.41
CA PHE A 172 -21.23 -17.96 0.47
C PHE A 172 -21.86 -18.17 -0.91
N SER A 173 -22.58 -17.17 -1.40
CA SER A 173 -23.10 -17.16 -2.77
C SER A 173 -22.33 -16.15 -3.61
N LEU A 174 -21.67 -16.60 -4.68
CA LEU A 174 -20.94 -15.71 -5.58
C LEU A 174 -21.91 -14.70 -6.21
N ALA A 175 -21.70 -13.42 -5.96
CA ALA A 175 -22.54 -12.34 -6.44
C ALA A 175 -21.87 -11.53 -7.57
N PHE A 176 -20.56 -11.39 -7.52
CA PHE A 176 -19.79 -10.73 -8.58
C PHE A 176 -18.40 -11.35 -8.74
N LYS A 177 -17.89 -11.32 -9.97
CA LYS A 177 -16.57 -11.84 -10.32
C LYS A 177 -15.93 -10.96 -11.38
N ASP A 178 -14.77 -10.38 -11.06
CA ASP A 178 -13.87 -9.76 -12.01
C ASP A 178 -12.78 -10.77 -12.39
N THR A 179 -12.81 -11.24 -13.63
CA THR A 179 -11.83 -12.22 -14.15
C THR A 179 -10.46 -11.60 -14.41
N VAL A 180 -10.39 -10.31 -14.74
CA VAL A 180 -9.15 -9.59 -15.06
C VAL A 180 -8.35 -9.38 -13.79
N ASN A 181 -9.00 -8.84 -12.76
CA ASN A 181 -8.37 -8.52 -11.48
C ASN A 181 -8.44 -9.68 -10.47
N LYS A 182 -9.10 -10.78 -10.84
CA LYS A 182 -9.32 -11.97 -9.99
C LYS A 182 -10.03 -11.66 -8.67
N ILE A 183 -10.90 -10.65 -8.67
CA ILE A 183 -11.70 -10.26 -7.50
C ILE A 183 -13.00 -11.06 -7.51
N LYS A 184 -13.39 -11.58 -6.35
CA LYS A 184 -14.68 -12.24 -6.17
C LYS A 184 -15.42 -11.59 -5.01
N VAL A 185 -16.70 -11.35 -5.18
CA VAL A 185 -17.58 -10.84 -4.13
C VAL A 185 -18.63 -11.90 -3.87
N TYR A 186 -18.68 -12.35 -2.61
CA TYR A 186 -19.64 -13.32 -2.13
C TYR A 186 -20.66 -12.62 -1.24
N ARG A 187 -21.95 -12.92 -1.43
CA ARG A 187 -22.98 -12.63 -0.46
C ARG A 187 -22.91 -13.67 0.66
N VAL A 188 -22.93 -13.21 1.90
CA VAL A 188 -22.89 -14.07 3.08
C VAL A 188 -24.32 -14.53 3.39
N ASN A 189 -24.54 -15.84 3.35
CA ASN A 189 -25.80 -16.45 3.73
C ASN A 189 -25.81 -16.65 5.24
N ARG A 190 -26.69 -15.91 5.92
CA ARG A 190 -26.89 -16.09 7.36
C ARG A 190 -27.81 -17.30 7.59
N PRO A 191 -27.51 -18.16 8.57
CA PRO A 191 -28.49 -19.15 9.00
C PRO A 191 -29.75 -18.39 9.45
N ARG A 192 -30.93 -18.86 9.02
CA ARG A 192 -32.19 -18.36 9.56
C ARG A 192 -32.14 -18.62 11.05
N LEU A 193 -31.93 -17.56 11.84
CA LEU A 193 -32.16 -17.62 13.27
C LEU A 193 -33.65 -17.96 13.41
N ASN A 194 -33.96 -19.20 13.78
CA ASN A 194 -35.27 -19.53 14.31
C ASN A 194 -35.43 -18.62 15.53
N LYS A 195 -36.23 -17.56 15.37
CA LYS A 195 -36.73 -16.77 16.49
C LYS A 195 -37.61 -17.72 17.29
N ASN A 196 -37.04 -18.32 18.34
CA ASN A 196 -37.82 -18.88 19.43
C ASN A 196 -38.33 -17.74 20.31
#